data_AF-A0A8S1QQI0-F1
#
_entry.id   AF-A0A8S1QQI0-F1
#
_cell.length_a   1.000
_cell.length_b   1.000
_cell.length_c   1.000
_cell.angle_alpha   90.00
_cell.angle_beta   90.00
_cell.angle_gamma   90.00
#
_symmetry.space_group_name_H-M   'P 1'
#
loop_
_entity.id
_entity.type
_entity.pdbx_description
1 polymer ?
#
loop_
_entity_poly.entity_id
_entity_poly.type
_entity_poly.pdbx_seq_one_letter_code
_entity_poly.pdbx_strand_id
1 'polypeptide(L)'
;MRSDLKQIQDSCQICNKQDAELLRCSQCKSIYYCSIECQKKDWKDHKFICSEIVLKQQREKQRTDRKAQGKKAIENFADFEIFGHGNFSDIFRVRELKLINYMQQNKLIKENQLKQIRKKIFLWKNIFQANLMKTPLCNQIIFHIPRQ
;
A
#
# COMPACT_ATOMS: atom_id res chain seq x y z
N MET A 1 -13.15 -42.41 19.18
CA MET A 1 -12.19 -43.12 20.06
C MET A 1 -10.90 -42.32 20.12
N ARG A 2 -10.30 -42.29 21.30
CA ARG A 2 -9.21 -41.42 21.79
C ARG A 2 -7.92 -41.48 20.96
N SER A 3 -7.22 -40.35 20.89
CA SER A 3 -5.76 -40.32 21.05
C SER A 3 -5.26 -38.89 21.30
N ASP A 4 -5.32 -38.49 22.57
CA ASP A 4 -4.15 -38.01 23.32
C ASP A 4 -3.19 -37.06 22.58
N LEU A 5 -3.63 -35.83 22.31
CA LEU A 5 -2.70 -34.71 22.21
C LEU A 5 -2.20 -34.40 23.62
N LYS A 6 -1.17 -35.16 23.99
CA LYS A 6 -0.27 -35.03 25.14
C LYS A 6 -0.38 -33.64 25.75
N GLN A 7 -1.07 -33.54 26.88
CA GLN A 7 -1.01 -32.36 27.74
C GLN A 7 0.49 -32.14 28.01
N ILE A 8 1.08 -31.11 27.40
CA ILE A 8 2.37 -30.60 27.83
C ILE A 8 2.05 -29.99 29.19
N GLN A 9 2.18 -30.81 30.22
CA GLN A 9 1.85 -30.38 31.56
C GLN A 9 2.97 -29.46 32.00
N ASP A 10 2.64 -28.16 32.00
CA ASP A 10 3.53 -27.15 32.52
C ASP A 10 3.99 -27.58 33.93
N SER A 11 5.26 -27.43 34.23
CA SER A 11 5.86 -27.83 35.50
C SER A 11 6.58 -26.63 36.12
N CYS A 12 6.72 -26.64 37.44
CA CYS A 12 7.54 -25.65 38.12
C CYS A 12 9.01 -25.79 37.67
N GLN A 13 9.61 -24.71 37.16
CA GLN A 13 10.99 -24.69 36.69
C GLN A 13 12.03 -25.08 37.76
N ILE A 14 11.71 -24.89 39.04
CA ILE A 14 12.63 -25.13 40.16
C ILE A 14 12.44 -26.51 40.80
N CYS A 15 11.20 -26.95 41.00
CA CYS A 15 10.91 -28.18 41.76
C CYS A 15 10.15 -29.23 40.95
N ASN A 16 9.88 -28.97 39.67
CA ASN A 16 9.20 -29.87 38.72
C ASN A 16 7.80 -30.35 39.14
N LYS A 17 7.17 -29.74 40.14
CA LYS A 17 5.78 -30.02 40.51
C LYS A 17 4.85 -29.68 39.35
N GLN A 18 3.98 -30.63 39.00
CA GLN A 18 3.00 -30.55 37.89
C GLN A 18 1.54 -30.56 38.38
N ASP A 19 1.31 -30.96 39.65
CA ASP A 19 -0.02 -31.10 40.26
C ASP A 19 -0.45 -29.86 41.07
N ALA A 20 0.31 -28.77 40.98
CA ALA A 20 0.00 -27.52 41.66
C ALA A 20 -0.56 -26.50 40.67
N GLU A 21 -1.41 -25.58 41.14
CA GLU A 21 -1.75 -24.39 40.35
C GLU A 21 -0.46 -23.60 40.07
N LEU A 22 -0.04 -23.62 38.80
CA LEU A 22 1.20 -22.98 38.40
C LEU A 22 0.99 -21.51 38.06
N LEU A 23 1.86 -20.68 38.63
CA LEU A 23 2.01 -19.27 38.34
C LEU A 23 2.99 -19.12 37.19
N ARG A 24 2.56 -18.48 36.10
CA ARG A 24 3.47 -18.06 35.04
C ARG A 24 4.14 -16.73 35.38
N CYS A 25 5.38 -16.55 34.94
CA CYS A 25 6.04 -15.25 35.01
C CYS A 25 5.19 -14.16 34.33
N SER A 26 4.94 -13.04 35.03
CA SER A 26 4.08 -11.97 34.52
C SER A 26 4.65 -11.26 33.29
N GLN A 27 5.98 -11.22 33.16
CA GLN A 27 6.68 -10.55 32.06
C GLN A 27 6.73 -11.41 30.80
N CYS A 28 7.40 -12.56 30.84
CA CYS A 28 7.59 -13.41 29.66
C CYS A 28 6.45 -14.39 29.41
N LYS A 29 5.65 -14.72 30.44
CA LYS A 29 4.51 -15.67 30.36
C LYS A 29 4.86 -17.07 29.81
N SER A 30 6.15 -17.43 29.75
CA SER A 30 6.62 -18.69 29.17
C SER A 30 7.18 -19.68 30.20
N ILE A 31 7.57 -19.22 31.39
CA ILE A 31 8.10 -20.07 32.46
C ILE A 31 7.10 -20.10 33.62
N TYR A 32 6.95 -21.27 34.22
CA TYR A 32 5.97 -21.57 35.27
C TYR A 32 6.63 -21.93 36.59
N TYR A 33 5.97 -21.56 37.68
CA TYR A 33 6.41 -21.76 39.05
C TYR A 33 5.23 -22.17 39.93
N CYS A 34 5.41 -23.08 40.87
CA CYS A 34 4.36 -23.44 41.81
C CYS A 34 4.14 -22.40 42.93
N SER A 35 5.08 -21.46 43.11
CA SER A 35 5.00 -20.41 44.13
C SER A 35 5.90 -19.22 43.80
N ILE A 36 5.64 -18.08 44.44
CA ILE A 36 6.48 -16.87 44.36
C ILE A 36 7.92 -17.15 44.87
N GLU A 37 8.08 -18.07 45.81
CA GLU A 37 9.40 -18.47 46.33
C GLU A 37 10.24 -19.16 45.25
N CYS A 38 9.64 -20.08 44.48
CA CYS A 38 10.31 -20.72 43.35
C CYS A 38 10.69 -19.69 42.28
N GLN A 39 9.81 -18.71 42.00
CA GLN A 39 10.13 -17.62 41.08
C GLN A 39 11.30 -16.77 41.59
N LYS A 40 11.33 -16.38 42.86
CA LYS A 40 12.41 -15.58 43.46
C LYS A 40 13.74 -16.32 43.45
N LYS A 41 13.72 -17.64 43.66
CA LYS A 41 14.93 -18.48 43.62
C LYS A 41 15.51 -18.54 42.20
N ASP A 42 14.65 -18.69 41.19
CA ASP A 42 15.03 -18.72 39.78
C ASP A 42 15.43 -17.34 39.23
N TRP A 43 14.99 -16.25 39.85
CA TRP A 43 15.07 -14.90 39.29
C TRP A 43 16.47 -14.46 38.85
N LYS A 44 17.52 -14.89 39.56
CA LYS A 44 18.91 -14.54 39.23
C LYS A 44 19.28 -15.00 37.81
N ASP A 45 18.86 -16.20 37.44
CA ASP A 45 19.15 -16.79 36.13
C ASP A 45 18.04 -16.45 35.13
N HIS A 46 16.78 -16.52 35.58
CA HIS A 46 15.60 -16.23 34.77
C HIS A 46 15.61 -14.82 34.20
N LYS A 47 16.10 -13.79 34.92
CA LYS A 47 16.03 -12.38 34.46
C LYS A 47 16.62 -12.18 33.06
N PHE A 48 17.74 -12.83 32.76
CA PHE A 48 18.40 -12.70 31.45
C PHE A 48 17.56 -13.33 30.34
N ILE A 49 17.09 -14.56 30.58
CA ILE A 49 16.28 -15.32 29.63
C ILE A 49 14.89 -14.68 29.47
N CYS A 50 14.31 -14.14 30.54
CA CYS A 50 13.02 -13.46 30.56
C CYS A 50 13.00 -12.30 29.58
N SER A 51 14.05 -11.45 29.60
CA SER A 51 14.18 -10.34 28.66
C SER A 51 14.27 -10.83 27.21
N GLU A 52 15.05 -11.87 26.96
CA GLU A 52 15.22 -12.43 25.61
C GLU A 52 13.91 -13.01 25.07
N ILE A 53 13.15 -13.73 25.91
CA ILE A 53 11.83 -14.27 25.55
C ILE A 53 10.88 -13.12 25.20
N VAL A 54 10.82 -12.08 26.03
CA VAL A 54 9.95 -10.91 25.78
C VAL A 54 10.31 -10.26 24.44
N LEU A 55 11.59 -10.07 24.15
CA LEU A 55 12.05 -9.51 22.87
C LEU A 55 11.68 -10.40 21.67
N LYS A 56 11.81 -11.73 21.79
CA LYS A 56 11.39 -12.68 20.75
C LYS A 56 9.88 -12.60 20.50
N GLN A 57 9.07 -12.63 21.56
CA GLN A 57 7.62 -12.51 21.47
C GLN A 57 7.18 -11.18 20.87
N GLN A 58 7.85 -10.06 21.21
CA GLN A 58 7.57 -8.76 20.61
C GLN A 58 7.88 -8.75 19.11
N ARG A 59 9.01 -9.32 18.68
CA ARG A 59 9.36 -9.43 17.26
C ARG A 59 8.38 -10.31 16.49
N GLU A 60 7.96 -11.42 17.06
CA GLU A 60 6.97 -12.31 16.46
C GLU A 60 5.61 -11.62 16.33
N LYS A 61 5.16 -10.93 17.39
CA LYS A 61 3.93 -10.12 17.35
C LYS A 61 4.02 -9.04 16.26
N GLN A 62 5.12 -8.31 16.16
CA GLN A 62 5.31 -7.33 15.08
C GLN A 62 5.23 -7.99 13.69
N ARG A 63 5.78 -9.20 13.54
CA ARG A 63 5.73 -9.94 12.28
C ARG A 63 4.30 -10.38 11.94
N THR A 64 3.55 -10.89 12.93
CA THR A 64 2.14 -11.27 12.74
C THR A 64 1.27 -10.05 12.49
N ASP A 65 1.52 -8.94 13.16
CA ASP A 65 0.79 -7.67 13.00
C ASP A 65 1.03 -7.10 11.59
N ARG A 66 2.29 -7.10 11.10
CA ARG A 66 2.62 -6.72 9.71
C ARG A 66 1.96 -7.64 8.68
N LYS A 67 1.84 -8.94 8.96
CA LYS A 67 1.17 -9.90 8.07
C LYS A 67 -0.36 -9.71 8.09
N ALA A 68 -0.94 -9.42 9.25
CA ALA A 68 -2.37 -9.18 9.44
C ALA A 68 -2.84 -7.83 8.90
N GLN A 69 -1.98 -6.80 8.91
CA GLN A 69 -2.28 -5.48 8.34
C GLN A 69 -2.31 -5.47 6.80
N GLY A 70 -1.94 -6.58 6.15
CA GLY A 70 -1.81 -6.64 4.69
C GLY A 70 -0.73 -5.68 4.18
N LYS A 71 -0.28 -5.86 2.93
CA LYS A 71 0.47 -4.78 2.28
C LYS A 71 -0.46 -3.57 2.22
N LYS A 72 -0.30 -2.57 3.09
CA LYS A 72 -0.92 -1.25 2.84
C LYS A 72 -0.48 -0.88 1.43
N ALA A 73 -1.45 -0.61 0.55
CA ALA A 73 -1.13 -0.12 -0.78
C ALA A 73 -0.23 1.10 -0.56
N ILE A 74 0.93 1.13 -1.22
CA ILE A 74 1.80 2.31 -1.16
C ILE A 74 1.00 3.43 -1.84
N GLU A 75 0.41 4.32 -1.04
CA GLU A 75 -0.48 5.39 -1.53
C GLU A 75 0.33 6.55 -2.13
N ASN A 76 1.61 6.70 -1.75
CA ASN A 76 2.49 7.79 -2.18
C ASN A 76 3.87 7.27 -2.63
N PHE A 77 4.34 7.77 -3.78
CA PHE A 77 5.63 7.41 -4.38
C PHE A 77 6.84 7.83 -3.53
N ALA A 78 6.68 8.80 -2.62
CA ALA A 78 7.75 9.35 -1.77
C ALA A 78 8.26 8.38 -0.70
N ASP A 79 7.49 7.34 -0.35
CA ASP A 79 7.91 6.34 0.65
C ASP A 79 8.87 5.28 0.08
N PHE A 80 9.18 5.34 -1.23
CA PHE A 80 10.03 4.35 -1.90
C PHE A 80 11.54 4.57 -1.68
N GLU A 81 11.99 5.73 -1.18
CA GLU A 81 13.42 6.04 -1.05
C GLU A 81 14.10 5.48 0.22
N ILE A 82 13.35 4.94 1.19
CA ILE A 82 13.95 4.56 2.49
C ILE A 82 14.18 3.06 2.66
N PHE A 83 13.57 2.18 1.87
CA PHE A 83 13.74 0.74 2.04
C PHE A 83 14.06 0.02 0.73
N GLY A 84 15.37 -0.12 0.48
CA GLY A 84 15.85 -1.36 -0.11
C GLY A 84 15.24 -2.55 0.64
N HIS A 85 14.83 -3.58 -0.09
CA HIS A 85 14.07 -4.77 0.34
C HIS A 85 12.53 -4.68 0.17
N GLY A 86 12.08 -4.32 -1.05
CA GLY A 86 10.77 -4.72 -1.59
C GLY A 86 10.87 -5.96 -2.47
N ASN A 87 9.80 -6.76 -2.53
CA ASN A 87 9.71 -7.96 -3.39
C ASN A 87 9.80 -7.55 -4.87
N PHE A 88 10.65 -8.21 -5.66
CA PHE A 88 10.99 -7.83 -7.05
C PHE A 88 9.76 -7.61 -7.95
N SER A 89 8.66 -8.34 -7.69
CA SER A 89 7.38 -8.19 -8.40
C SER A 89 6.72 -6.82 -8.24
N ASP A 90 6.93 -6.13 -7.12
CA ASP A 90 6.34 -4.82 -6.85
C ASP A 90 7.05 -3.71 -7.68
N ILE A 91 8.30 -3.94 -8.13
CA ILE A 91 9.07 -3.00 -8.99
C ILE A 91 8.49 -2.93 -10.41
N PHE A 92 8.13 -4.07 -11.02
CA PHE A 92 7.57 -4.09 -12.37
C PHE A 92 6.21 -3.41 -12.45
N ARG A 93 5.36 -3.62 -11.43
CA ARG A 93 4.02 -3.04 -11.37
C ARG A 93 4.04 -1.51 -11.36
N VAL A 94 5.00 -0.90 -10.66
CA VAL A 94 5.16 0.56 -10.61
C VAL A 94 5.61 1.13 -11.95
N ARG A 95 6.46 0.42 -12.71
CA ARG A 95 6.86 0.86 -14.06
C ARG A 95 5.69 0.85 -15.04
N GLU A 96 4.87 -0.19 -15.01
CA GLU A 96 3.70 -0.32 -15.89
C GLU A 96 2.64 0.75 -15.60
N LEU A 97 2.34 1.00 -14.32
CA LEU A 97 1.40 2.05 -13.93
C LEU A 97 1.87 3.45 -14.32
N LYS A 98 3.19 3.74 -14.27
CA LYS A 98 3.75 5.01 -14.74
C LYS A 98 3.50 5.23 -16.24
N LEU A 99 3.71 4.19 -17.05
CA LEU A 99 3.47 4.25 -18.48
C LEU A 99 1.98 4.47 -18.78
N ILE A 100 1.09 3.75 -18.11
CA ILE A 100 -0.36 3.89 -18.30
C ILE A 100 -0.84 5.29 -17.92
N ASN A 101 -0.41 5.82 -16.76
CA ASN A 101 -0.81 7.16 -16.32
C ASN A 101 -0.28 8.24 -17.28
N TYR A 102 0.98 8.16 -17.69
CA TYR A 102 1.56 9.05 -18.69
C TYR A 102 0.79 9.02 -20.02
N MET A 103 0.43 7.84 -20.51
CA MET A 103 -0.34 7.67 -21.74
C MET A 103 -1.76 8.26 -21.62
N GLN A 104 -2.41 8.11 -20.47
CA GLN A 104 -3.71 8.70 -20.19
C GLN A 104 -3.66 10.23 -20.13
N GLN A 105 -2.64 10.80 -19.47
CA GLN A 105 -2.44 12.25 -19.41
C GLN A 105 -2.23 12.84 -20.81
N ASN A 106 -1.37 12.22 -21.62
CA ASN A 106 -1.14 12.65 -23.00
C ASN A 106 -2.39 12.57 -23.87
N LYS A 107 -3.24 11.55 -23.66
CA LYS A 107 -4.53 11.44 -24.35
C LYS A 107 -5.45 12.60 -23.99
N LEU A 108 -5.59 12.91 -22.70
CA LEU A 108 -6.40 14.03 -22.21
C LEU A 108 -5.91 15.38 -22.76
N ILE A 109 -4.59 15.59 -22.81
CA ILE A 109 -3.98 16.80 -23.38
C ILE A 109 -4.37 16.96 -24.86
N LYS A 110 -4.24 15.89 -25.66
CA LYS A 110 -4.61 15.90 -27.09
C LYS A 110 -6.11 16.17 -27.28
N GLU A 111 -6.98 15.55 -26.49
CA GLU A 111 -8.42 15.78 -26.55
C GLU A 111 -8.78 17.23 -26.22
N ASN A 112 -8.15 17.81 -25.21
CA ASN A 112 -8.36 19.21 -24.83
C ASN A 112 -7.85 20.17 -25.93
N GLN A 113 -6.70 19.90 -26.54
CA GLN A 113 -6.20 20.67 -27.68
C GLN A 113 -7.17 20.62 -28.86
N LEU A 114 -7.69 19.44 -29.21
CA LEU A 114 -8.68 19.27 -30.26
C LEU A 114 -9.98 20.04 -29.97
N LYS A 115 -10.45 20.01 -28.72
CA LYS A 115 -11.61 20.81 -28.30
C LYS A 115 -11.37 22.31 -28.48
N GLN A 116 -10.18 22.79 -28.13
CA GLN A 116 -9.83 24.21 -28.31
C GLN A 116 -9.73 24.60 -29.78
N ILE A 117 -9.13 23.76 -30.63
CA ILE A 117 -9.07 23.98 -32.08
C ILE A 117 -10.49 24.01 -32.67
N ARG A 118 -11.36 23.07 -32.30
CA ARG A 118 -12.76 23.05 -32.75
C ARG A 118 -13.51 24.32 -32.38
N LYS A 119 -13.34 24.81 -31.14
CA LYS A 119 -13.91 26.10 -30.70
C LYS A 119 -13.40 27.27 -31.54
N LYS A 120 -12.10 27.34 -31.82
CA LYS A 120 -11.51 28.38 -32.69
C LYS A 120 -12.07 28.33 -34.11
N ILE A 121 -12.18 27.14 -34.70
CA ILE A 121 -12.79 26.95 -36.02
C ILE A 121 -14.26 27.40 -36.02
N PHE A 122 -15.02 27.06 -34.99
CA PHE A 122 -16.42 27.47 -34.85
C PHE A 122 -16.55 29.00 -34.74
N LEU A 123 -15.74 29.63 -33.89
CA LEU A 123 -15.70 31.09 -33.76
C LEU A 123 -15.31 31.76 -35.07
N TRP A 124 -14.28 31.25 -35.76
CA TRP A 124 -13.86 31.79 -37.05
C TRP A 124 -14.94 31.66 -38.12
N LYS A 125 -15.64 30.51 -38.18
CA LYS A 125 -16.80 30.33 -39.08
C LYS A 125 -17.91 31.34 -38.80
N ASN A 126 -18.25 31.57 -37.53
CA ASN A 126 -19.29 32.54 -37.16
C ASN A 126 -18.87 33.98 -37.47
N ILE A 127 -17.62 34.35 -37.20
CA ILE A 127 -17.07 35.67 -37.54
C ILE A 127 -17.06 35.87 -39.07
N PHE A 128 -16.62 34.85 -39.81
CA PHE A 128 -16.59 34.89 -41.28
C PHE A 128 -18.00 35.04 -41.87
N GLN A 129 -18.99 34.29 -41.38
CA GLN A 129 -20.39 34.42 -41.78
C GLN A 129 -20.98 35.80 -41.42
N ALA A 130 -20.67 36.32 -40.22
CA ALA A 130 -21.12 37.64 -39.80
C ALA A 130 -20.48 38.79 -40.62
N ASN A 131 -19.25 38.61 -41.10
CA ASN A 131 -18.57 39.58 -41.95
C ASN A 131 -19.04 39.52 -43.41
N LEU A 132 -19.37 38.33 -43.93
CA LEU A 132 -20.06 38.16 -45.23
C LEU A 132 -21.41 38.88 -45.28
N MET A 133 -22.12 38.94 -44.15
CA MET A 133 -23.42 39.61 -44.04
C MET A 133 -23.33 41.14 -43.87
N LYS A 134 -22.12 41.71 -43.73
CA LYS A 134 -21.89 43.16 -43.51
C LYS A 134 -21.19 43.88 -44.67
N THR A 135 -20.81 43.17 -45.73
CA THR A 135 -20.23 43.79 -46.93
C THR A 135 -21.34 44.26 -47.88
N PRO A 136 -21.48 45.56 -48.18
CA PRO A 136 -22.42 46.02 -49.19
C PRO A 136 -21.86 45.66 -50.58
N LEU A 137 -22.60 44.81 -51.31
CA LEU A 137 -22.52 44.56 -52.76
C LEU A 137 -21.10 44.56 -53.39
N CYS A 138 -20.50 43.38 -53.47
CA CYS A 138 -19.67 43.03 -54.62
C CYS A 138 -20.26 41.78 -55.29
N ASN A 139 -21.52 41.91 -55.73
CA ASN A 139 -22.26 40.94 -56.54
C ASN A 139 -22.15 41.27 -58.05
N GLN A 140 -20.95 41.57 -58.55
CA GLN A 140 -20.74 41.75 -59.99
C GLN A 140 -19.39 41.23 -60.47
N ILE A 141 -19.05 39.97 -60.22
CA ILE A 141 -18.27 39.17 -61.17
C ILE A 141 -18.82 37.74 -61.13
N ILE A 142 -19.95 37.54 -61.81
CA ILE A 142 -20.44 36.21 -62.17
C ILE A 142 -19.50 35.67 -63.25
N PHE A 143 -18.94 34.49 -62.98
CA PHE A 143 -18.34 33.52 -63.89
C PHE A 143 -18.44 33.83 -65.39
N HIS A 144 -17.31 34.18 -66.02
CA HIS A 144 -17.01 33.77 -67.39
C HIS A 144 -15.54 33.37 -67.49
N ILE A 145 -15.27 32.09 -67.22
CA ILE A 145 -14.05 31.43 -67.70
C ILE A 145 -14.49 30.62 -68.93
N PRO A 146 -14.02 30.94 -70.15
CA PRO A 146 -14.33 30.15 -71.32
C PRO A 146 -13.62 28.80 -71.21
N ARG A 147 -14.33 27.71 -71.54
CA ARG A 147 -13.71 26.41 -71.78
C ARG A 147 -12.92 26.47 -73.09
N GLN A 148 -11.63 26.19 -73.01
CA GLN A 148 -10.85 25.56 -74.07
C GLN A 148 -10.09 24.39 -73.45
#